data_AF-A0A6J2YEI3-F1
#
_entry.id   AF-A0A6J2YEI3-F1
#
_cell.length_a   1.000
_cell.length_b   1.000
_cell.length_c   1.000
_cell.angle_alpha   90.00
_cell.angle_beta   90.00
_cell.angle_gamma   90.00
#
_symmetry.space_group_name_H-M   'P 1'
#
loop_
_entity.id
_entity.type
_entity.pdbx_description
1 polymer ?
#
loop_
_entity_poly.entity_id
_entity_poly.type
_entity_poly.pdbx_seq_one_letter_code
_entity_poly.pdbx_strand_id
1 'polypeptide(L)'
;MGCCWSLFCKDDSSSQNGEPNERTHLLIDPVSNNTNIQRVSSEDILSRNSNTLPKKTDEQSALSRILQETATNVIDVAALDSHNLQQHEYSERVKMYNTRVQQVLTTNRNVLTNKLKSCLLQDVPQPEKVLGADLISKDDISLISNSITAALNAINDIKVDHKEDLVVPFGLDC
;
A
#
# COMPACT_ATOMS: atom_id res chain seq x y z
N MET A 1 -12.93 -18.67 -16.79
CA MET A 1 -14.02 -18.91 -15.83
C MET A 1 -13.39 -19.50 -14.58
N GLY A 2 -12.88 -18.62 -13.72
CA GLY A 2 -12.34 -19.00 -12.43
C GLY A 2 -13.47 -19.05 -11.41
N CYS A 3 -13.53 -20.13 -10.64
CA CYS A 3 -14.32 -20.19 -9.42
C CYS A 3 -13.46 -20.81 -8.31
N CYS A 4 -13.48 -20.11 -7.18
CA CYS A 4 -12.63 -20.21 -6.02
C CYS A 4 -12.94 -21.44 -5.14
N TRP A 5 -11.90 -21.95 -4.46
CA TRP A 5 -12.02 -22.99 -3.45
C TRP A 5 -12.61 -22.45 -2.14
N SER A 6 -13.70 -23.06 -1.69
CA SER A 6 -14.21 -23.00 -0.31
C SER A 6 -13.42 -23.98 0.56
N LEU A 7 -12.44 -23.47 1.28
CA LEU A 7 -11.87 -24.11 2.47
C LEU A 7 -12.66 -23.59 3.69
N PHE A 8 -12.82 -24.43 4.72
CA PHE A 8 -13.61 -24.23 5.95
C PHE A 8 -15.11 -24.57 5.77
N CYS A 9 -15.69 -25.62 6.38
CA CYS A 9 -15.35 -26.35 7.60
C CYS A 9 -15.78 -27.81 7.47
N LYS A 10 -14.94 -28.73 7.96
CA LYS A 10 -15.34 -30.07 8.37
C LYS A 10 -15.53 -30.01 9.88
N ASP A 11 -16.70 -30.42 10.35
CA ASP A 11 -17.11 -30.55 11.75
C ASP A 11 -16.08 -31.34 12.59
N ASP A 12 -15.93 -30.98 13.87
CA ASP A 12 -16.40 -31.83 14.96
C ASP A 12 -16.13 -31.23 16.37
N SER A 13 -17.24 -30.95 17.05
CA SER A 13 -17.53 -31.25 18.47
C SER A 13 -16.79 -30.53 19.64
N SER A 14 -17.64 -29.98 20.52
CA SER A 14 -17.48 -29.72 21.97
C SER A 14 -16.83 -28.41 22.41
N SER A 15 -17.65 -27.42 22.75
CA SER A 15 -17.89 -27.00 24.15
C SER A 15 -18.79 -25.75 24.21
N GLN A 16 -19.85 -25.89 25.00
CA GLN A 16 -20.85 -24.88 25.28
C GLN A 16 -20.25 -23.89 26.30
N ASN A 17 -19.76 -22.74 25.85
CA ASN A 17 -19.49 -21.58 26.70
C ASN A 17 -19.34 -20.30 25.85
N GLY A 18 -20.40 -19.47 25.82
CA GLY A 18 -20.27 -18.02 25.61
C GLY A 18 -19.84 -17.50 24.24
N GLU A 19 -19.94 -18.28 23.16
CA GLU A 19 -19.60 -17.81 21.81
C GLU A 19 -20.68 -16.83 21.27
N PRO A 20 -20.29 -15.69 20.66
CA PRO A 20 -21.22 -14.75 20.06
C PRO A 20 -21.93 -15.41 18.87
N ASN A 21 -23.23 -15.68 19.02
CA ASN A 21 -24.04 -16.19 17.93
C ASN A 21 -24.31 -15.08 16.89
N GLU A 22 -24.82 -15.44 15.71
CA GLU A 22 -25.24 -14.55 14.61
C GLU A 22 -26.29 -13.48 14.96
N ARG A 23 -26.78 -13.47 16.21
CA ARG A 23 -27.66 -12.45 16.78
C ARG A 23 -26.98 -11.50 17.76
N THR A 24 -25.70 -11.70 18.05
CA THR A 24 -24.93 -10.86 18.96
C THR A 24 -24.48 -9.60 18.21
N HIS A 25 -25.06 -8.44 18.55
CA HIS A 25 -24.70 -7.16 17.95
C HIS A 25 -23.22 -6.82 18.22
N LEU A 26 -22.45 -6.60 17.14
CA LEU A 26 -21.00 -6.35 17.18
C LEU A 26 -20.63 -4.88 17.39
N LEU A 27 -21.61 -3.98 17.56
CA LEU A 27 -21.38 -2.55 17.68
C LEU A 27 -21.96 -2.03 18.99
N ILE A 28 -21.08 -1.45 19.82
CA ILE A 28 -21.48 -0.57 20.92
C ILE A 28 -22.16 0.65 20.31
N ASP A 29 -23.35 0.96 20.81
CA ASP A 29 -24.22 2.07 20.41
C ASP A 29 -23.41 3.36 20.19
N PRO A 30 -23.40 4.00 19.00
CA PRO A 30 -22.47 5.08 18.68
C PRO A 30 -22.84 6.43 19.30
N VAL A 31 -23.80 6.49 20.23
CA VAL A 31 -24.14 7.74 20.92
C VAL A 31 -23.15 7.98 22.06
N SER A 32 -21.89 8.30 21.75
CA SER A 32 -21.05 9.15 22.61
C SER A 32 -19.71 9.56 21.97
N ASN A 33 -19.57 10.88 21.84
CA ASN A 33 -18.34 11.68 21.84
C ASN A 33 -17.55 11.95 20.55
N ASN A 34 -17.89 13.10 19.94
CA ASN A 34 -17.06 14.31 19.85
C ASN A 34 -15.57 14.13 19.47
N THR A 35 -15.21 14.50 18.23
CA THR A 35 -14.12 15.46 18.01
C THR A 35 -14.36 16.32 16.76
N ASN A 36 -14.13 17.60 16.99
CA ASN A 36 -14.20 18.77 16.15
C ASN A 36 -13.48 18.62 14.79
N ILE A 37 -14.17 18.93 13.68
CA ILE A 37 -13.81 19.93 12.64
C ILE A 37 -15.01 19.98 11.68
N GLN A 38 -15.96 20.87 11.97
CA GLN A 38 -17.06 21.20 11.06
C GLN A 38 -16.62 22.37 10.16
N ARG A 39 -16.45 22.14 8.87
CA ARG A 39 -16.64 23.18 7.85
C ARG A 39 -18.00 22.94 7.21
N VAL A 40 -19.04 23.39 7.88
CA VAL A 40 -20.42 23.32 7.35
C VAL A 40 -20.87 24.74 7.10
N SER A 41 -21.33 24.97 5.86
CA SER A 41 -21.96 26.23 5.44
C SER A 41 -23.12 26.57 6.37
N SER A 42 -23.29 27.86 6.66
CA SER A 42 -24.18 28.39 7.70
C SER A 42 -25.68 28.08 7.53
N GLU A 43 -26.09 27.47 6.40
CA GLU A 43 -27.46 27.05 6.12
C GLU A 43 -27.94 25.80 6.91
N ASP A 44 -27.04 24.94 7.40
CA ASP A 44 -27.48 23.68 8.04
C ASP A 44 -28.04 23.83 9.47
N ILE A 45 -27.76 24.96 10.15
CA ILE A 45 -28.17 25.16 11.56
C ILE A 45 -29.68 25.41 11.70
N LEU A 46 -30.34 25.93 10.65
CA LEU A 46 -31.77 26.25 10.69
C LEU A 46 -32.68 25.02 10.55
N SER A 47 -32.14 23.84 10.23
CA SER A 47 -32.92 22.63 9.96
C SER A 47 -33.08 21.68 11.17
N ARG A 48 -32.59 22.08 12.35
CA ARG A 48 -32.54 21.24 13.58
C ARG A 48 -33.84 21.18 14.39
N ASN A 49 -34.88 21.95 14.03
CA ASN A 49 -36.19 21.87 14.67
C ASN A 49 -37.26 21.52 13.64
N SER A 50 -37.54 20.23 13.47
CA SER A 50 -38.84 19.69 13.09
C SER A 50 -38.78 18.16 13.11
N ASN A 51 -39.35 17.57 14.17
CA ASN A 51 -39.73 16.18 14.21
C ASN A 51 -40.79 15.92 13.13
N THR A 52 -40.42 15.43 11.94
CA THR A 52 -41.31 14.75 10.98
C THR A 52 -40.53 14.09 9.83
N LEU A 53 -40.61 12.75 9.77
CA LEU A 53 -40.31 11.85 8.65
C LEU A 53 -38.83 11.59 8.26
N PRO A 54 -38.49 10.36 7.83
CA PRO A 54 -37.19 10.08 7.22
C PRO A 54 -37.05 10.92 5.95
N LYS A 55 -36.10 11.87 5.97
CA LYS A 55 -35.80 12.73 4.84
C LYS A 55 -35.25 11.84 3.72
N LYS A 56 -36.03 11.62 2.66
CA LYS A 56 -35.64 10.97 1.39
C LYS A 56 -34.28 11.43 0.82
N THR A 57 -33.77 12.57 1.29
CA THR A 57 -32.46 13.14 0.93
C THR A 57 -31.26 12.32 1.42
N ASP A 58 -31.34 11.65 2.57
CA ASP A 58 -30.18 10.92 3.13
C ASP A 58 -29.90 9.61 2.39
N GLU A 59 -30.96 8.85 2.09
CA GLU A 59 -30.86 7.65 1.25
C GLU A 59 -30.32 7.97 -0.15
N GLN A 60 -30.77 9.08 -0.75
CA GLN A 60 -30.27 9.52 -2.05
C GLN A 60 -28.78 9.93 -2.02
N SER A 61 -28.32 10.51 -0.91
CA SER A 61 -26.90 10.86 -0.70
C SER A 61 -26.03 9.61 -0.54
N ALA A 62 -26.50 8.63 0.22
CA ALA A 62 -25.83 7.34 0.39
C ALA A 62 -25.68 6.60 -0.95
N LEU A 63 -26.74 6.58 -1.77
CA LEU A 63 -26.71 6.00 -3.11
C LEU A 63 -25.73 6.74 -4.04
N SER A 64 -25.67 8.07 -3.98
CA SER A 64 -24.70 8.86 -4.74
C SER A 64 -23.25 8.51 -4.37
N ARG A 65 -22.97 8.34 -3.07
CA ARG A 65 -21.65 7.92 -2.58
C ARG A 65 -21.28 6.52 -3.06
N ILE A 66 -22.22 5.56 -2.99
CA ILE A 66 -22.02 4.20 -3.48
C ILE A 66 -21.72 4.22 -4.98
N LEU A 67 -22.45 5.01 -5.76
CA LEU A 67 -22.22 5.14 -7.20
C LEU A 67 -20.86 5.76 -7.50
N GLN A 68 -20.47 6.83 -6.80
CA GLN A 68 -19.16 7.46 -6.98
C GLN A 68 -18.00 6.53 -6.60
N GLU A 69 -18.12 5.83 -5.47
CA GLU A 69 -17.14 4.85 -5.02
C GLU A 69 -17.03 3.69 -6.01
N THR A 70 -18.16 3.17 -6.48
CA THR A 70 -18.20 2.14 -7.51
C THR A 70 -17.56 2.63 -8.81
N ALA A 71 -17.90 3.82 -9.28
CA ALA A 71 -17.33 4.41 -10.48
C ALA A 71 -15.81 4.63 -10.39
N THR A 72 -15.29 4.87 -9.17
CA THR A 72 -13.85 5.03 -8.93
C THR A 72 -13.13 3.68 -8.87
N ASN A 73 -13.79 2.66 -8.31
CA ASN A 73 -13.19 1.34 -8.07
C ASN A 73 -13.35 0.37 -9.26
N VAL A 74 -14.25 0.65 -10.20
CA VAL A 74 -14.40 -0.12 -11.43
C VAL A 74 -13.24 0.20 -12.37
N ILE A 75 -12.54 -0.85 -12.81
CA ILE A 75 -11.41 -0.74 -13.74
C ILE A 75 -11.96 -0.69 -15.16
N ASP A 76 -11.76 0.45 -15.84
CA ASP A 76 -11.99 0.56 -17.28
C ASP A 76 -10.83 -0.11 -18.05
N VAL A 77 -11.08 -1.31 -18.56
CA VAL A 77 -10.11 -2.08 -19.35
C VAL A 77 -9.85 -1.48 -20.75
N ALA A 78 -10.73 -0.59 -21.23
CA ALA A 78 -10.60 0.05 -22.54
C ALA A 78 -9.85 1.39 -22.49
N ALA A 79 -9.60 1.94 -21.30
CA ALA A 79 -8.90 3.22 -21.09
C ALA A 79 -7.38 3.21 -21.34
N LEU A 80 -6.86 2.22 -22.09
CA LEU A 80 -5.42 2.11 -22.40
C LEU A 80 -4.96 3.12 -23.47
N ASP A 81 -5.88 3.80 -24.15
CA ASP A 81 -5.50 4.82 -25.14
C ASP A 81 -5.10 6.14 -24.45
N SER A 82 -3.87 6.55 -24.68
CA SER A 82 -3.20 7.70 -24.05
C SER A 82 -3.63 9.07 -24.62
N HIS A 83 -4.69 9.13 -25.42
CA HIS A 83 -5.00 10.28 -26.28
C HIS A 83 -6.15 11.18 -25.81
N ASN A 84 -6.53 11.17 -24.54
CA ASN A 84 -7.56 12.09 -24.04
C ASN A 84 -7.04 13.50 -23.67
N LEU A 85 -5.73 13.78 -23.84
CA LEU A 85 -5.16 15.11 -23.60
C LEU A 85 -4.80 15.80 -24.92
N GLN A 86 -5.35 16.99 -25.15
CA GLN A 86 -5.03 17.75 -26.36
C GLN A 86 -3.61 18.33 -26.27
N GLN A 87 -2.91 18.44 -27.42
CA GLN A 87 -1.54 18.95 -27.49
C GLN A 87 -1.38 20.35 -26.88
N HIS A 88 -2.41 21.20 -27.04
CA HIS A 88 -2.41 22.54 -26.48
C HIS A 88 -2.46 22.52 -24.94
N GLU A 89 -3.36 21.73 -24.35
CA GLU A 89 -3.50 21.55 -22.90
C GLU A 89 -2.22 20.99 -22.27
N TYR A 90 -1.57 20.02 -22.94
CA TYR A 90 -0.27 19.51 -22.54
C TYR A 90 0.77 20.63 -22.49
N SER A 91 0.87 21.42 -23.55
CA SER A 91 1.86 22.49 -23.68
C SER A 91 1.69 23.59 -22.62
N GLU A 92 0.44 23.96 -22.31
CA GLU A 92 0.14 24.91 -21.24
C GLU A 92 0.48 24.35 -19.85
N ARG A 93 0.12 23.09 -19.60
CA ARG A 93 0.41 22.41 -18.34
C ARG A 93 1.92 22.30 -18.09
N VAL A 94 2.71 22.02 -19.13
CA VAL A 94 4.18 22.03 -19.08
C VAL A 94 4.72 23.41 -18.70
N LYS A 95 4.22 24.50 -19.30
CA LYS A 95 4.64 25.86 -18.97
C LYS A 95 4.29 26.22 -17.52
N MET A 96 3.08 25.87 -17.07
CA MET A 96 2.63 26.11 -15.70
C MET A 96 3.51 25.38 -14.68
N TYR A 97 3.78 24.10 -14.90
CA TYR A 97 4.61 23.30 -13.99
C TYR A 97 6.05 23.81 -13.95
N ASN A 98 6.65 24.14 -15.10
CA ASN A 98 7.98 24.73 -15.13
C ASN A 98 8.04 26.04 -14.33
N THR A 99 7.04 26.91 -14.49
CA THR A 99 6.99 28.19 -13.77
C THR A 99 6.87 27.95 -12.26
N ARG A 100 6.01 27.02 -11.85
CA ARG A 100 5.79 26.67 -10.43
C ARG A 100 7.03 26.06 -9.81
N VAL A 101 7.71 25.16 -10.52
CA VAL A 101 8.97 24.56 -10.08
C VAL A 101 10.04 25.62 -9.93
N GLN A 102 10.24 26.49 -10.92
CA GLN A 102 11.24 27.56 -10.84
C GLN A 102 10.99 28.50 -9.66
N GLN A 103 9.72 28.87 -9.39
CA GLN A 103 9.36 29.68 -8.23
C GLN A 103 9.76 29.01 -6.90
N VAL A 104 9.58 27.69 -6.78
CA VAL A 104 9.97 26.94 -5.58
C VAL A 104 11.50 26.85 -5.46
N LEU A 105 12.20 26.62 -6.58
CA LEU A 105 13.66 26.55 -6.63
C LEU A 105 14.31 27.90 -6.25
N THR A 106 13.77 29.02 -6.72
CA THR A 106 14.29 30.36 -6.38
C THR A 106 14.06 30.71 -4.92
N THR A 107 12.94 30.30 -4.34
CA THR A 107 12.59 30.56 -2.93
C THR A 107 13.40 29.68 -1.97
N ASN A 108 13.75 28.45 -2.38
CA ASN A 108 14.45 27.47 -1.55
C ASN A 108 15.90 27.21 -2.00
N ARG A 109 16.56 28.23 -2.54
CA ARG A 109 17.89 28.11 -3.18
C ARG A 109 18.95 27.52 -2.23
N ASN A 110 18.88 27.80 -0.93
CA ASN A 110 19.84 27.31 0.06
C ASN A 110 19.66 25.82 0.42
N VAL A 111 18.45 25.26 0.26
CA VAL A 111 18.16 23.85 0.59
C VAL A 111 18.55 22.91 -0.55
N LEU A 112 18.47 23.39 -1.80
CA LEU A 112 18.64 22.57 -2.99
C LEU A 112 20.03 22.67 -3.63
N THR A 113 20.79 23.73 -3.35
CA THR A 113 22.15 23.92 -3.88
C THR A 113 23.23 23.18 -3.08
N ASN A 114 22.99 22.90 -1.79
CA ASN A 114 23.91 22.13 -0.95
C ASN A 114 24.06 20.65 -1.35
N LYS A 115 23.27 20.15 -2.31
CA LYS A 115 23.37 18.77 -2.80
C LYS A 115 24.40 18.56 -3.91
N LEU A 116 25.01 19.61 -4.45
CA LEU A 116 25.82 19.42 -5.66
C LEU A 116 27.19 18.77 -5.45
N LYS A 117 27.75 18.73 -4.23
CA LYS A 117 29.09 18.15 -4.03
C LYS A 117 29.32 17.57 -2.63
N SER A 118 28.42 16.74 -2.12
CA SER A 118 28.91 15.72 -1.18
C SER A 118 29.70 14.73 -2.02
N CYS A 119 31.02 14.89 -2.10
CA CYS A 119 31.86 13.87 -2.70
C CYS A 119 31.59 12.57 -1.93
N LEU A 120 31.16 11.52 -2.62
CA LEU A 120 30.84 10.23 -1.99
C LEU A 120 32.06 9.65 -1.26
N LEU A 121 33.24 10.02 -1.75
CA LEU A 121 34.52 9.62 -1.19
C LEU A 121 35.19 10.84 -0.58
N GLN A 122 35.64 10.68 0.66
CA GLN A 122 36.46 11.67 1.36
C GLN A 122 37.89 11.15 1.39
N ASP A 123 38.86 12.02 1.13
CA ASP A 123 40.26 11.65 1.27
C ASP A 123 40.57 11.28 2.73
N VAL A 124 41.21 10.12 2.89
CA VAL A 124 41.65 9.65 4.21
C VAL A 124 43.00 10.29 4.53
N PRO A 125 43.14 10.99 5.67
CA PRO A 125 44.43 11.55 6.06
C PRO A 125 45.43 10.42 6.34
N GLN A 126 46.66 10.54 5.84
CA GLN A 126 47.75 9.56 6.02
C GLN A 126 47.39 8.15 5.49
N PRO A 127 47.17 7.99 4.18
CA PRO A 127 46.77 6.72 3.59
C PRO A 127 47.77 5.58 3.88
N GLU A 128 49.07 5.89 3.99
CA GLU A 128 50.12 4.93 4.33
C GLU A 128 49.88 4.24 5.68
N LYS A 129 49.34 4.97 6.66
CA LYS A 129 49.06 4.43 7.99
C LYS A 129 47.85 3.52 7.98
N VAL A 130 46.83 3.88 7.21
CA VAL A 130 45.59 3.09 7.11
C VAL A 130 45.82 1.82 6.31
N LEU A 131 46.58 1.89 5.22
CA LEU A 131 46.94 0.71 4.41
C LEU A 131 47.95 -0.21 5.11
N GLY A 132 48.78 0.33 6.01
CA GLY A 132 49.72 -0.44 6.83
C GLY A 132 49.13 -0.99 8.14
N ALA A 133 47.83 -0.78 8.39
CA ALA A 133 47.16 -1.32 9.57
C ALA A 133 47.03 -2.85 9.49
N ASP A 134 46.81 -3.48 10.64
CA ASP A 134 46.63 -4.92 10.73
C ASP A 134 45.44 -5.37 9.84
N LEU A 135 45.69 -6.42 9.07
CA LEU A 135 44.66 -7.01 8.21
C LEU A 135 43.55 -7.63 9.05
N ILE A 136 42.38 -7.81 8.43
CA ILE A 136 41.25 -8.51 9.04
C ILE A 136 41.71 -9.90 9.52
N SER A 137 41.29 -10.27 10.73
CA SER A 137 41.63 -11.56 11.33
C SER A 137 41.11 -12.71 10.46
N LYS A 138 41.89 -13.79 10.36
CA LYS A 138 41.47 -15.01 9.65
C LYS A 138 40.22 -15.63 10.27
N ASP A 139 40.05 -15.49 11.58
CA ASP A 139 38.88 -15.98 12.30
C ASP A 139 37.62 -15.25 11.84
N ASP A 140 37.67 -13.92 11.68
CA ASP A 140 36.55 -13.10 11.19
C ASP A 140 36.17 -13.48 9.75
N ILE A 141 37.17 -13.69 8.88
CA ILE A 141 36.93 -14.13 7.50
C ILE A 141 36.24 -15.50 7.48
N SER A 142 36.68 -16.42 8.34
CA SER A 142 36.08 -17.75 8.46
C SER A 142 34.64 -17.68 8.99
N LEU A 143 34.38 -16.81 9.98
CA LEU A 143 33.07 -16.57 10.53
C LEU A 143 32.11 -16.06 9.45
N ILE A 144 32.52 -15.02 8.72
CA ILE A 144 31.72 -14.43 7.63
C ILE A 144 31.42 -15.49 6.55
N SER A 145 32.43 -16.27 6.15
CA SER A 145 32.28 -17.30 5.12
C SER A 145 31.31 -18.40 5.55
N ASN A 146 31.39 -18.83 6.81
CA ASN A 146 30.48 -19.83 7.37
C ASN A 146 29.05 -19.29 7.46
N SER A 147 28.86 -18.04 7.89
CA SER A 147 27.55 -17.38 7.94
C SER A 147 26.91 -17.27 6.56
N ILE A 148 27.69 -16.92 5.52
CA ILE A 148 27.20 -16.87 4.13
C ILE A 148 26.82 -18.26 3.64
N THR A 149 27.62 -19.29 3.94
CA THR A 149 27.32 -20.67 3.55
C THR A 149 26.02 -21.16 4.21
N ALA A 150 25.81 -20.85 5.49
CA ALA A 150 24.57 -21.17 6.20
C ALA A 150 23.36 -20.46 5.58
N ALA A 151 23.51 -19.18 5.23
CA ALA A 151 22.45 -18.42 4.54
C ALA A 151 22.12 -19.00 3.16
N LEU A 152 23.14 -19.40 2.39
CA LEU A 152 22.95 -20.02 1.09
C LEU A 152 22.23 -21.37 1.20
N ASN A 153 22.57 -22.18 2.20
CA ASN A 153 21.86 -23.42 2.49
C ASN A 153 20.38 -23.17 2.81
N ALA A 154 20.09 -22.18 3.68
CA ALA A 154 18.72 -21.81 4.01
C ALA A 154 17.92 -21.30 2.80
N ILE A 155 18.55 -20.61 1.85
CA ILE A 155 17.91 -20.18 0.61
C ILE A 155 17.56 -21.40 -0.28
N ASN A 156 18.44 -22.40 -0.34
CA ASN A 156 18.17 -23.62 -1.12
C ASN A 156 17.02 -24.47 -0.54
N ASP A 157 16.73 -24.31 0.75
CA ASP A 157 15.57 -24.94 1.40
C ASP A 157 14.24 -24.27 0.98
N ILE A 158 14.28 -23.08 0.38
CA ILE A 158 13.10 -22.40 -0.18
C ILE A 158 12.76 -23.03 -1.53
N LYS A 159 12.11 -24.20 -1.48
CA LYS A 159 11.60 -24.90 -2.66
C LYS A 159 10.26 -25.56 -2.34
N VAL A 160 9.50 -25.85 -3.39
CA VAL A 160 8.26 -26.63 -3.26
C VAL A 160 8.62 -28.11 -3.30
N ASP A 161 8.37 -28.81 -2.19
CA ASP A 161 8.51 -30.27 -2.16
C ASP A 161 7.38 -30.94 -2.95
N HIS A 162 7.74 -31.75 -3.94
CA HIS A 162 6.79 -32.53 -4.72
C HIS A 162 6.09 -33.55 -3.82
N LYS A 163 4.75 -33.60 -3.86
CA LYS A 163 3.93 -34.57 -3.13
C LYS A 163 3.13 -35.46 -4.06
N GLU A 164 2.44 -34.85 -5.02
CA GLU A 164 1.56 -35.52 -5.97
C GLU A 164 1.72 -34.88 -7.34
N ASP A 165 1.37 -35.63 -8.38
CA ASP A 165 1.49 -35.14 -9.75
C ASP A 165 0.42 -34.09 -10.04
N LEU A 166 0.87 -32.86 -10.35
CA LEU A 166 -0.03 -31.76 -10.73
C LEU A 166 -0.71 -31.99 -12.08
N VAL A 167 -0.14 -32.86 -12.91
CA VAL A 167 -0.64 -33.18 -14.24
C VAL A 167 -0.67 -34.70 -14.37
N VAL A 168 -1.86 -35.26 -14.56
CA VAL A 168 -2.05 -36.68 -14.82
C VAL A 168 -2.48 -36.85 -16.28
N PRO A 169 -1.78 -37.66 -17.09
CA PRO A 169 -2.23 -37.96 -18.44
C PRO A 169 -3.49 -38.82 -18.38
N PHE A 170 -4.51 -38.43 -19.14
CA PHE A 170 -5.70 -39.25 -19.32
C PHE A 170 -5.53 -40.10 -20.57
N GLY A 171 -5.19 -41.38 -20.37
CA GLY A 171 -5.06 -42.40 -21.41
C GLY A 171 -4.74 -43.75 -20.77
N LEU A 172 -5.15 -44.85 -21.42
CA LEU A 172 -4.65 -46.17 -21.04
C LEU A 172 -3.22 -46.28 -21.59
N ASP A 173 -2.26 -46.60 -20.73
CA ASP A 173 -0.92 -46.98 -21.16
C ASP A 173 -1.06 -48.16 -22.14
N CYS A 174 -0.71 -47.93 -23.41
CA CYS A 174 -0.85 -48.90 -24.48
C CYS A 174 0.18 -50.03 -24.38
#